data_AF-A0A838I4V9-F1
#
_entry.id   AF-A0A838I4V9-F1
#
_cell.length_a   1.000
_cell.length_b   1.000
_cell.length_c   1.000
_cell.angle_alpha   90.00
_cell.angle_beta   90.00
_cell.angle_gamma   90.00
#
_symmetry.space_group_name_H-M   'P 1'
#
loop_
_entity.id
_entity.type
_entity.pdbx_description
1 polymer ?
#
loop_
_entity_poly.entity_id
_entity_poly.type
_entity_poly.pdbx_seq_one_letter_code
_entity_poly.pdbx_strand_id
1 'polypeptide(L)'
;LTPDRSATVTVDPHHTRVLRVTVSGVAPRGPKPIVQPEVLPKHLCPRPTRIRLRVQEHDETIGGDLSWKDVAPAIAKVSAFADGRTPGNPDIVIWSGTVTFKENPAAGKFRLVIEEHEFISSTYTVQEGRSVQLPSRLVYAEIFPLDDALVS
;
A
#
# COMPACT_ATOMS: atom_id res chain seq x y z
N LEU A 1 -14.42 9.88 8.68
CA LEU A 1 -13.71 10.59 7.61
C LEU A 1 -13.42 9.56 6.54
N THR A 2 -14.10 9.63 5.39
CA THR A 2 -13.73 8.84 4.22
C THR A 2 -12.58 9.58 3.53
N PRO A 3 -11.41 8.98 3.35
CA PRO A 3 -10.30 9.63 2.66
C PRO A 3 -10.70 9.94 1.22
N ASP A 4 -10.52 11.19 0.80
CA ASP A 4 -10.58 11.55 -0.61
C ASP A 4 -9.19 11.30 -1.20
N ARG A 5 -9.10 10.26 -2.04
CA ARG A 5 -7.85 9.76 -2.62
C ARG A 5 -8.01 9.60 -4.11
N SER A 6 -6.95 9.95 -4.81
CA SER A 6 -6.77 9.58 -6.21
C SER A 6 -5.49 8.78 -6.32
N ALA A 7 -5.59 7.60 -6.92
CA ALA A 7 -4.45 6.78 -7.29
C ALA A 7 -4.27 6.78 -8.82
N THR A 8 -3.03 6.74 -9.25
CA THR A 8 -2.68 6.63 -10.67
C THR A 8 -1.52 5.66 -10.80
N VAL A 9 -1.66 4.73 -11.73
CA VAL A 9 -0.63 3.76 -12.10
C VAL A 9 -0.26 4.02 -13.55
N THR A 10 1.04 4.11 -13.81
CA THR A 10 1.57 4.29 -15.17
C THR A 10 2.70 3.30 -15.40
N VAL A 11 2.86 2.89 -16.65
CA VAL A 11 3.95 2.06 -17.12
C VAL A 11 4.80 2.87 -18.11
N ASP A 12 6.11 2.65 -18.09
CA ASP A 12 6.99 3.11 -19.17
C ASP A 12 7.03 2.01 -20.25
N PRO A 13 6.57 2.27 -21.49
CA PRO A 13 6.57 1.26 -22.56
C PRO A 13 7.95 0.70 -22.89
N HIS A 14 9.03 1.42 -22.58
CA HIS A 14 10.40 0.96 -22.77
C HIS A 14 10.95 0.16 -21.57
N HIS A 15 10.24 0.20 -20.43
CA HIS A 15 10.61 -0.48 -19.18
C HIS A 15 9.38 -1.15 -18.56
N THR A 16 8.79 -2.12 -19.28
CA THR A 16 7.53 -2.79 -18.91
C THR A 16 7.55 -3.55 -17.57
N ARG A 17 8.74 -3.73 -16.98
CA ARG A 17 8.91 -4.31 -15.63
C ARG A 17 8.68 -3.30 -14.50
N VAL A 18 8.56 -2.01 -14.81
CA VAL A 18 8.50 -0.94 -13.83
C VAL A 18 7.20 -0.17 -13.96
N LEU A 19 6.36 -0.28 -12.93
CA LEU A 19 5.20 0.57 -12.76
C LEU A 19 5.54 1.74 -11.85
N ARG A 20 5.05 2.93 -12.20
CA ARG A 20 5.06 4.10 -11.33
C ARG A 20 3.68 4.28 -10.75
N VAL A 21 3.62 4.44 -9.43
CA VAL A 21 2.36 4.58 -8.71
C VAL A 21 2.40 5.85 -7.87
N THR A 22 1.36 6.65 -7.98
CA THR A 22 1.16 7.84 -7.18
C THR A 22 -0.23 7.79 -6.56
N VAL A 23 -0.30 8.03 -5.26
CA VAL A 23 -1.54 8.18 -4.50
C VAL A 23 -1.48 9.53 -3.84
N SER A 24 -2.51 10.35 -4.02
CA SER A 24 -2.56 11.69 -3.44
C SER A 24 -3.96 12.03 -2.95
N GLY A 25 -4.04 13.02 -2.06
CA GLY A 25 -5.32 13.52 -1.58
C GLY A 25 -5.18 14.29 -0.26
N VAL A 26 -6.32 14.59 0.36
CA VAL A 26 -6.35 15.38 1.59
C VAL A 26 -5.81 14.58 2.79
N ALA A 27 -4.76 15.09 3.43
CA ALA A 27 -4.17 14.49 4.61
C ALA A 27 -5.05 14.74 5.84
N PRO A 28 -5.49 13.70 6.58
CA PRO A 28 -6.14 13.92 7.86
C PRO A 28 -5.18 14.61 8.85
N ARG A 29 -5.67 15.69 9.47
CA ARG A 29 -4.96 16.44 10.52
C ARG A 29 -5.18 15.88 11.94
N GLY A 30 -5.81 14.72 12.06
CA GLY A 30 -6.13 14.09 13.35
C GLY A 30 -4.92 13.94 14.28
N PRO A 31 -5.15 13.73 15.58
CA PRO A 31 -4.07 13.50 16.52
C PRO A 31 -3.24 12.28 16.09
N LYS A 32 -1.94 12.32 16.36
CA LYS A 32 -1.11 11.13 16.19
C LYS A 32 -1.60 10.05 17.17
N PRO A 33 -1.57 8.77 16.78
CA PRO A 33 -1.91 7.70 17.70
C PRO A 33 -0.96 7.73 18.90
N ILE A 34 -1.52 7.77 20.10
CA ILE A 34 -0.78 7.62 21.35
C ILE A 34 -0.77 6.13 21.66
N VAL A 35 0.43 5.55 21.72
CA VAL A 35 0.58 4.11 21.95
C VAL A 35 1.43 3.90 23.19
N GLN A 36 0.88 3.18 24.16
CA GLN A 36 1.57 2.77 25.39
C GLN A 36 1.40 1.26 25.60
N PRO A 37 1.88 0.42 24.67
CA PRO A 37 1.71 -1.01 24.80
C PRO A 37 2.82 -1.62 25.66
N GLU A 38 2.53 -2.74 26.30
CA GLU A 38 3.54 -3.54 27.02
C GLU A 38 4.63 -4.06 26.06
N VAL A 39 4.25 -4.37 24.81
CA VAL A 39 5.15 -4.77 23.72
C VAL A 39 5.18 -3.71 22.63
N LEU A 40 6.33 -3.07 22.43
CA LEU A 40 6.49 -2.04 21.40
C LEU A 40 6.55 -2.69 20.00
N PRO A 41 5.69 -2.28 19.04
CA PRO A 41 5.77 -2.78 17.68
C PRO A 41 7.01 -2.23 16.97
N LYS A 42 7.56 -3.01 16.02
CA LYS A 42 8.77 -2.65 15.26
C LYS A 42 8.63 -1.35 14.47
N HIS A 43 7.41 -0.99 14.08
CA HIS A 43 7.13 0.20 13.29
C HIS A 43 6.03 1.03 13.96
N LEU A 44 6.43 2.12 14.60
CA LEU A 44 5.51 3.16 15.02
C LEU A 44 5.09 3.98 13.79
N CYS A 45 3.80 4.32 13.67
CA CYS A 45 3.36 5.24 12.64
C CYS A 45 3.45 6.68 13.17
N PRO A 46 4.30 7.56 12.58
CA PRO A 46 4.44 8.94 13.05
C PRO A 46 3.25 9.83 12.64
N ARG A 47 2.26 9.29 11.92
CA ARG A 47 1.13 9.97 11.31
C ARG A 47 -0.18 9.24 11.66
N PRO A 48 -1.34 9.92 11.59
CA PRO A 48 -2.63 9.29 11.86
C PRO A 48 -2.97 8.16 10.88
N THR A 49 -2.51 8.30 9.63
CA THR A 49 -2.73 7.31 8.57
C THR A 49 -1.44 6.94 7.84
N ARG A 50 -1.45 5.76 7.21
CA ARG A 50 -0.38 5.26 6.34
C ARG A 50 -0.95 4.56 5.11
N ILE A 51 -0.40 4.89 3.96
CA ILE A 51 -0.65 4.18 2.71
C ILE A 51 0.29 2.97 2.63
N ARG A 52 -0.26 1.81 2.30
CA ARG A 52 0.44 0.56 2.03
C ARG A 52 0.14 0.14 0.60
N LEU A 53 1.18 -0.10 -0.17
CA LEU A 53 1.07 -0.70 -1.49
C LEU A 53 1.62 -2.12 -1.45
N ARG A 54 0.85 -3.07 -1.99
CA ARG A 54 1.22 -4.47 -2.14
C ARG A 54 1.01 -4.91 -3.58
N VAL A 55 1.72 -5.97 -3.96
CA VAL A 55 1.50 -6.69 -5.20
C VAL A 55 0.98 -8.07 -4.84
N GLN A 56 -0.09 -8.48 -5.51
CA GLN A 56 -0.63 -9.82 -5.36
C GLN A 56 -0.57 -10.57 -6.69
N GLU A 57 -0.34 -11.88 -6.61
CA GLU A 57 -0.38 -12.81 -7.74
C GLU A 57 -1.64 -13.67 -7.62
N HIS A 58 -2.23 -13.99 -8.77
CA HIS A 58 -3.37 -14.89 -8.87
C HIS A 58 -2.92 -16.34 -8.74
N ASP A 59 -3.46 -17.07 -7.79
CA ASP A 59 -3.33 -18.51 -7.65
C ASP A 59 -4.45 -19.22 -8.41
N GLU A 60 -4.14 -19.69 -9.62
CA GLU A 60 -5.12 -20.37 -10.49
C GLU A 60 -5.64 -21.69 -9.92
N THR A 61 -5.01 -22.23 -8.87
CA THR A 61 -5.47 -23.47 -8.22
C THR A 61 -6.58 -23.24 -7.19
N ILE A 62 -6.82 -21.98 -6.81
CA ILE A 62 -7.83 -21.56 -5.84
C ILE A 62 -8.91 -20.77 -6.60
N GLY A 63 -10.18 -21.13 -6.41
CA GLY A 63 -11.29 -20.41 -7.02
C GLY A 63 -11.72 -19.17 -6.23
N GLY A 64 -12.17 -18.13 -6.94
CA GLY A 64 -12.79 -16.93 -6.36
C GLY A 64 -11.81 -15.96 -5.71
N ASP A 65 -12.31 -15.02 -4.92
CA ASP A 65 -11.52 -13.88 -4.41
C ASP A 65 -10.38 -14.24 -3.46
N LEU A 66 -10.38 -15.46 -2.93
CA LEU A 66 -9.30 -15.98 -2.07
C LEU A 66 -8.08 -16.48 -2.86
N SER A 67 -8.13 -16.44 -4.19
CA SER A 67 -7.02 -16.85 -5.05
C SER A 67 -5.84 -15.88 -5.03
N TRP A 68 -5.99 -14.69 -4.45
CA TRP A 68 -4.95 -13.66 -4.51
C TRP A 68 -4.04 -13.70 -3.29
N LYS A 69 -2.74 -13.75 -3.55
CA LYS A 69 -1.70 -13.87 -2.52
C LYS A 69 -0.61 -12.82 -2.69
N ASP A 70 -0.13 -12.29 -1.57
CA ASP A 70 0.98 -11.33 -1.57
C ASP A 70 2.24 -11.97 -2.17
N VAL A 71 2.86 -11.29 -3.12
CA VAL A 71 4.08 -11.79 -3.75
C VAL A 71 5.29 -11.57 -2.85
N ALA A 72 6.24 -12.50 -2.94
CA ALA A 72 7.53 -12.33 -2.28
C ALA A 72 8.33 -11.18 -2.95
N PRO A 73 9.22 -10.48 -2.21
CA PRO A 73 10.08 -9.44 -2.76
C PRO A 73 10.98 -9.88 -3.92
N ALA A 74 11.21 -11.19 -4.06
CA ALA A 74 11.97 -11.78 -5.17
C ALA A 74 11.21 -11.77 -6.51
N ILE A 75 9.89 -11.59 -6.50
CA ILE A 75 9.03 -11.54 -7.70
C ILE A 75 8.75 -10.09 -8.08
N ALA A 76 8.31 -9.28 -7.12
CA ALA A 76 8.11 -7.86 -7.31
C ALA A 76 8.49 -7.09 -6.05
N LYS A 77 9.09 -5.91 -6.23
CA LYS A 77 9.53 -5.04 -5.14
C LYS A 77 8.83 -3.69 -5.23
N VAL A 78 8.20 -3.30 -4.13
CA VAL A 78 7.63 -1.95 -3.95
C VAL A 78 8.70 -1.06 -3.33
N SER A 79 8.93 0.12 -3.92
CA SER A 79 9.86 1.12 -3.39
C SER A 79 9.20 2.50 -3.41
N ALA A 80 9.11 3.15 -2.25
CA ALA A 80 8.57 4.50 -2.13
C ALA A 80 9.70 5.53 -2.25
N PHE A 81 9.50 6.57 -3.06
CA PHE A 81 10.35 7.76 -3.11
C PHE A 81 9.79 8.88 -2.23
N ALA A 82 8.46 8.92 -2.09
CA ALA A 82 7.75 9.82 -1.19
C ALA A 82 6.63 9.06 -0.48
N ASP A 83 6.53 9.25 0.83
CA ASP A 83 5.43 8.77 1.65
C ASP A 83 5.29 9.78 2.78
N GLY A 84 4.29 10.66 2.70
CA GLY A 84 4.27 11.79 3.59
C GLY A 84 3.27 12.88 3.25
N ARG A 85 3.24 13.88 4.13
CA ARG A 85 2.68 15.18 3.76
C ARG A 85 3.58 15.84 2.71
N THR A 86 2.97 16.57 1.80
CA THR A 86 3.70 17.32 0.77
C THR A 86 4.44 18.50 1.41
N PRO A 87 5.73 18.72 1.08
CA PRO A 87 6.45 19.91 1.54
C PRO A 87 5.70 21.19 1.16
N GLY A 88 5.54 22.12 2.10
CA GLY A 88 4.81 23.37 1.87
C GLY A 88 3.27 23.25 1.87
N ASN A 89 2.71 22.03 1.89
CA ASN A 89 1.27 21.84 2.03
C ASN A 89 0.95 20.64 2.97
N PRO A 90 0.78 20.89 4.28
CA PRO A 90 0.54 19.84 5.26
C PRO A 90 -0.84 19.16 5.12
N ASP A 91 -1.72 19.70 4.27
CA ASP A 91 -3.08 19.21 4.02
C ASP A 91 -3.14 18.21 2.88
N ILE A 92 -2.02 17.97 2.21
CA ILE A 92 -1.94 17.02 1.11
C ILE A 92 -1.00 15.90 1.53
N VAL A 93 -1.49 14.67 1.45
CA VAL A 93 -0.65 13.47 1.55
C VAL A 93 -0.32 13.00 0.15
N ILE A 94 0.92 12.55 -0.03
CA ILE A 94 1.37 11.85 -1.22
C ILE A 94 2.10 10.58 -0.82
N TRP A 95 1.76 9.50 -1.52
CA TRP A 95 2.59 8.33 -1.65
C TRP A 95 3.01 8.24 -3.11
N SER A 96 4.30 8.15 -3.39
CA SER A 96 4.81 7.99 -4.75
C SER A 96 5.97 7.02 -4.76
N GLY A 97 5.93 6.07 -5.68
CA GLY A 97 6.88 4.97 -5.71
C GLY A 97 6.88 4.20 -7.03
N THR A 98 7.67 3.14 -7.06
CA THR A 98 7.66 2.15 -8.12
C THR A 98 7.31 0.77 -7.61
N VAL A 99 6.76 -0.03 -8.51
CA VAL A 99 6.73 -1.48 -8.43
C VAL A 99 7.65 -2.02 -9.51
N THR A 100 8.67 -2.77 -9.11
CA THR A 100 9.64 -3.37 -10.03
C THR A 100 9.48 -4.88 -10.01
N PHE A 101 9.11 -5.47 -11.14
CA PHE A 101 9.02 -6.91 -11.31
C PHE A 101 10.37 -7.49 -11.74
N LYS A 102 10.65 -8.73 -11.31
CA LYS A 102 11.84 -9.47 -11.73
C LYS A 102 11.78 -9.79 -13.22
N GLU A 103 10.63 -10.26 -13.70
CA GLU A 103 10.33 -10.51 -15.11
C GLU A 103 9.18 -9.63 -15.58
N ASN A 104 8.91 -9.59 -16.89
CA ASN A 104 7.73 -8.88 -17.38
C ASN A 104 6.47 -9.51 -16.77
N PRO A 105 5.60 -8.73 -16.10
CA PRO A 105 4.38 -9.27 -15.53
C PRO A 105 3.43 -9.73 -16.64
N ALA A 106 2.93 -10.95 -16.54
CA ALA A 106 1.88 -11.42 -17.45
C ALA A 106 0.56 -10.71 -17.16
N ALA A 107 -0.17 -10.35 -18.21
CA ALA A 107 -1.49 -9.74 -18.08
C ALA A 107 -2.45 -10.66 -17.31
N GLY A 108 -3.28 -10.06 -16.45
CA GLY A 108 -4.25 -10.74 -15.59
C GLY A 108 -3.65 -11.52 -14.40
N LYS A 109 -2.34 -11.74 -14.38
CA LYS A 109 -1.68 -12.57 -13.36
C LYS A 109 -1.40 -11.83 -12.05
N PHE A 110 -1.29 -10.51 -12.12
CA PHE A 110 -0.94 -9.67 -10.98
C PHE A 110 -1.97 -8.56 -10.76
N ARG A 111 -2.06 -8.08 -9.53
CA ARG A 111 -2.79 -6.85 -9.19
C ARG A 111 -2.03 -6.03 -8.17
N LEU A 112 -2.18 -4.71 -8.22
CA LEU A 112 -1.76 -3.82 -7.14
C LEU A 112 -2.91 -3.68 -6.15
N VAL A 113 -2.57 -3.71 -4.87
CA VAL A 113 -3.49 -3.43 -3.77
C VAL A 113 -2.95 -2.23 -3.02
N ILE A 114 -3.70 -1.14 -3.05
CA ILE A 114 -3.38 0.11 -2.36
C ILE A 114 -4.38 0.23 -1.21
N GLU A 115 -3.87 0.35 0.00
CA GLU A 115 -4.67 0.47 1.22
C GLU A 115 -4.20 1.68 2.01
N GLU A 116 -5.12 2.41 2.62
CA GLU A 116 -4.78 3.37 3.67
C GLU A 116 -5.37 2.90 4.99
N HIS A 117 -4.51 2.84 6.01
CA HIS A 117 -4.90 2.47 7.37
C HIS A 117 -4.81 3.68 8.28
N GLU A 118 -5.84 3.88 9.08
CA GLU A 118 -5.83 4.80 10.23
C GLU A 118 -5.43 4.05 11.49
N PHE A 119 -4.44 4.58 12.20
CA PHE A 119 -3.97 4.02 13.45
C PHE A 119 -4.72 4.62 14.63
N ILE A 120 -5.08 3.77 15.58
CA ILE A 120 -5.91 4.13 16.73
C ILE A 120 -5.01 4.16 17.97
N SER A 121 -5.16 5.19 18.80
CA SER A 121 -4.49 5.23 20.11
C SER A 121 -4.88 4.02 20.94
N SER A 122 -3.91 3.31 21.48
CA SER A 122 -4.15 2.06 22.20
C SER A 122 -3.10 1.78 23.28
N THR A 123 -3.51 1.01 24.27
CA THR A 123 -2.63 0.39 25.28
C THR A 123 -2.25 -1.05 24.92
N TYR A 124 -2.69 -1.54 23.76
CA TYR A 124 -2.47 -2.89 23.28
C TYR A 124 -1.92 -2.90 21.85
N THR A 125 -1.32 -4.02 21.47
CA THR A 125 -0.91 -4.33 20.10
C THR A 125 -1.68 -5.53 19.56
N VAL A 126 -1.67 -5.68 18.24
CA VAL A 126 -2.29 -6.80 17.54
C VAL A 126 -1.19 -7.69 16.96
N GLN A 127 -1.35 -9.00 17.09
CA GLN A 127 -0.44 -9.97 16.50
C GLN A 127 -0.97 -10.43 15.13
N GLU A 128 -0.21 -10.17 14.07
CA GLU A 128 -0.50 -10.62 12.72
C GLU A 128 0.61 -11.59 12.28
N GLY A 129 0.33 -12.89 12.42
CA GLY A 129 1.33 -13.95 12.26
C GLY A 129 2.49 -13.78 13.25
N ARG A 130 3.70 -13.51 12.74
CA ARG A 130 4.92 -13.28 13.54
C ARG A 130 5.19 -11.79 13.82
N SER A 131 4.35 -10.89 13.33
CA SER A 131 4.52 -9.45 13.47
C SER A 131 3.59 -8.88 14.53
N VAL A 132 4.13 -8.01 15.38
CA VAL A 132 3.35 -7.19 16.31
C VAL A 132 3.10 -5.84 15.68
N GLN A 133 1.84 -5.43 15.59
CA GLN A 133 1.40 -4.20 14.93
C GLN A 133 0.54 -3.34 15.85
N LEU A 134 0.45 -2.05 15.52
CA LEU A 134 -0.54 -1.17 16.12
C LEU A 134 -1.95 -1.51 15.59
N PRO A 135 -2.99 -1.43 16.43
CA PRO A 135 -4.35 -1.54 15.94
C PRO A 135 -4.61 -0.43 14.92
N SER A 136 -5.22 -0.83 13.81
CA SER A 136 -5.58 0.08 12.74
C SER A 136 -6.90 -0.36 12.10
N ARG A 137 -7.52 0.55 11.36
CA ARG A 137 -8.66 0.25 10.50
C ARG A 137 -8.38 0.68 9.08
N LEU A 138 -8.84 -0.11 8.11
CA LEU A 138 -8.83 0.24 6.70
C LEU A 138 -9.79 1.42 6.47
N VAL A 139 -9.31 2.50 5.87
CA VAL A 139 -10.11 3.70 5.58
C VAL A 139 -10.23 4.00 4.09
N TYR A 140 -9.32 3.48 3.26
CA TYR A 140 -9.40 3.54 1.81
C TYR A 140 -8.72 2.31 1.21
N ALA A 141 -9.26 1.81 0.10
CA ALA A 141 -8.67 0.73 -0.67
C ALA A 141 -8.93 0.94 -2.16
N GLU A 142 -7.94 0.61 -2.98
CA GLU A 142 -8.05 0.60 -4.43
C GLU A 142 -7.23 -0.56 -5.01
N ILE A 143 -7.78 -1.22 -6.03
CA ILE A 143 -7.16 -2.37 -6.68
C ILE A 143 -6.99 -2.05 -8.17
N PHE A 144 -5.77 -2.23 -8.66
CA PHE A 144 -5.45 -2.11 -10.08
C PHE A 144 -5.09 -3.50 -10.62
N PRO A 145 -5.93 -4.13 -11.46
CA PRO A 145 -5.50 -5.31 -12.21
C PRO A 145 -4.38 -4.90 -13.17
N LEU A 146 -3.35 -5.75 -13.30
CA LEU A 146 -2.35 -5.60 -14.36
C LEU A 146 -2.88 -6.34 -15.58
N ASP A 147 -3.76 -5.71 -16.34
CA ASP A 147 -4.26 -6.21 -17.62
C ASP A 147 -3.33 -5.80 -18.78
N ASP A 148 -3.64 -6.26 -20.00
CA ASP A 148 -2.82 -5.97 -21.18
C ASP A 148 -2.59 -4.46 -21.35
N ALA A 149 -3.62 -3.62 -21.14
CA ALA A 149 -3.49 -2.17 -21.31
C ALA A 149 -2.43 -1.53 -20.39
N LEU A 150 -2.10 -2.17 -19.27
CA LEU A 150 -1.12 -1.68 -18.32
C LEU A 150 0.27 -2.33 -18.46
N VAL A 151 0.38 -3.50 -19.10
CA VAL A 151 1.65 -4.26 -19.17
C VAL A 151 2.13 -4.64 -20.58
N SER A 152 1.37 -4.31 -21.63
CA SER A 152 1.73 -4.54 -23.04
C SER A 152 2.43 -3.35 -23.69
#